data_AF-T1A9G8-F1
#
_entry.id   AF-T1A9G8-F1
#
_cell.length_a   1.000
_cell.length_b   1.000
_cell.length_c   1.000
_cell.angle_alpha   90.00
_cell.angle_beta   90.00
_cell.angle_gamma   90.00
#
_symmetry.space_group_name_H-M   'P 1'
#
loop_
_entity.id
_entity.type
_entity.pdbx_description
1 polymer ?
#
loop_
_entity_poly.entity_id
_entity_poly.type
_entity_poly.pdbx_seq_one_letter_code
_entity_poly.pdbx_strand_id
1 'polypeptide(L)'
;DPHLALAPTNPLSRVSPAHRAATCRGCHSGASRNLAGFDPHPRPADPRRSALLTWTHYFMVALLAGVFGFFGLHTLLWLQRSFVGRLRGELPALRHFGGPHIVRFTAVDRLTHLIVILSFMLLALTGLALMHPASGWARAITGFFGGVHTMVIVHVVNGGITFGYFFFHLCYLGYRALVKKQRYRLLGVDSLVPTWTDIKDVWQN
;
A
#
# COMPACT_ATOMS: atom_id res chain seq x y z
N ASP A 1 29.21 -0.25 -41.26
CA ASP A 1 28.03 -1.10 -41.51
C ASP A 1 27.01 -0.94 -40.38
N PRO A 2 25.86 -0.28 -40.58
CA PRO A 2 24.92 0.09 -39.51
C PRO A 2 24.09 -1.09 -38.96
N HIS A 3 24.34 -2.31 -39.43
CA HIS A 3 23.56 -3.52 -39.12
C HIS A 3 24.18 -4.45 -38.06
N LEU A 4 25.33 -4.11 -37.50
CA LEU A 4 25.97 -4.96 -36.49
C LEU A 4 25.29 -4.79 -35.12
N ALA A 5 24.52 -5.79 -34.70
CA ALA A 5 23.98 -5.90 -33.35
C ALA A 5 25.09 -6.26 -32.35
N LEU A 6 25.98 -5.29 -32.09
CA LEU A 6 27.10 -5.44 -31.16
C LEU A 6 26.61 -5.40 -29.71
N ALA A 7 27.26 -6.19 -28.85
CA ALA A 7 26.96 -6.23 -27.42
C ALA A 7 27.06 -4.83 -26.77
N PRO A 8 26.27 -4.52 -25.72
CA PRO A 8 26.29 -3.22 -25.05
C PRO A 8 27.64 -2.83 -24.43
N THR A 9 28.51 -3.82 -24.17
CA THR A 9 29.87 -3.62 -23.67
C THR A 9 30.84 -3.16 -24.75
N ASN A 10 30.52 -3.35 -26.04
CA ASN A 10 31.37 -2.91 -27.13
C ASN A 10 31.22 -1.39 -27.34
N PRO A 11 32.33 -0.61 -27.36
CA PRO A 11 32.27 0.83 -27.54
C PRO A 11 31.58 1.25 -28.84
N LEU A 12 31.69 0.46 -29.92
CA LEU A 12 31.06 0.75 -31.22
C LEU A 12 29.55 0.41 -31.26
N SER A 13 28.99 -0.18 -30.21
CA SER A 13 27.57 -0.53 -30.16
C SER A 13 26.69 0.72 -30.02
N ARG A 14 25.61 0.78 -30.80
CA ARG A 14 24.58 1.83 -30.68
C ARG A 14 23.88 1.83 -29.31
N VAL A 15 23.90 0.70 -28.60
CA VAL A 15 23.32 0.56 -27.25
C VAL A 15 24.38 0.66 -26.14
N SER A 16 25.64 0.97 -26.50
CA SER A 16 26.70 1.23 -25.52
C SER A 16 26.37 2.47 -24.68
N PRO A 17 26.83 2.54 -23.41
CA PRO A 17 26.52 3.68 -22.53
C PRO A 17 26.88 5.06 -23.14
N ALA A 18 27.89 5.11 -24.01
CA ALA A 18 28.33 6.34 -24.67
C ALA A 18 27.39 6.77 -25.81
N HIS A 19 26.88 5.84 -26.61
CA HIS A 19 26.07 6.13 -27.80
C HIS A 19 24.57 6.05 -27.56
N ARG A 20 24.13 5.40 -26.48
CA ARG A 20 22.72 5.14 -26.21
C ARG A 20 21.84 6.39 -26.21
N ALA A 21 22.32 7.50 -25.63
CA ALA A 21 21.57 8.76 -25.65
C ALA A 21 21.39 9.31 -27.08
N ALA A 22 22.41 9.19 -27.94
CA ALA A 22 22.32 9.59 -29.34
C ALA A 22 21.36 8.67 -30.13
N THR A 23 21.39 7.36 -29.85
CA THR A 23 20.47 6.37 -30.45
C THR A 23 19.02 6.66 -30.08
N CYS A 24 18.72 6.93 -28.80
CA CYS A 24 17.36 7.27 -28.36
C CYS A 24 16.85 8.58 -29.01
N ARG A 25 17.74 9.54 -29.30
CA ARG A 25 17.37 10.80 -29.99
C ARG A 25 16.91 10.61 -31.43
N GLY A 26 17.17 9.46 -32.04
CA GLY A 26 16.63 9.13 -33.36
C GLY A 26 15.10 9.18 -33.40
N CYS A 27 14.43 8.79 -32.30
CA CYS A 27 12.97 8.82 -32.18
C CYS A 27 12.46 9.81 -31.12
N HIS A 28 13.29 10.18 -30.13
CA HIS A 28 12.93 11.08 -29.03
C HIS A 28 13.85 12.31 -28.99
N SER A 29 13.45 13.41 -29.62
CA SER A 29 14.25 14.65 -29.73
C SER A 29 14.80 15.17 -28.40
N GLY A 30 14.10 14.95 -27.28
CA GLY A 30 14.50 15.33 -25.92
C GLY A 30 15.22 14.26 -25.08
N ALA A 31 15.64 13.14 -25.67
CA ALA A 31 16.26 12.06 -24.88
C ALA A 31 17.59 12.49 -24.22
N SER A 32 17.56 12.54 -22.90
CA SER A 32 18.70 12.84 -22.04
C SER A 32 19.46 11.55 -21.66
N ARG A 33 20.68 11.70 -21.11
CA ARG A 33 21.43 10.56 -20.57
C ARG A 33 20.67 9.83 -19.45
N ASN A 34 19.80 10.52 -18.72
CA ASN A 34 19.00 9.93 -17.64
C ASN A 34 17.99 8.92 -18.19
N LEU A 35 17.31 9.27 -19.28
CA LEU A 35 16.39 8.35 -19.96
C LEU A 35 17.13 7.14 -20.53
N ALA A 36 18.29 7.36 -21.15
CA ALA A 36 19.13 6.29 -21.68
C ALA A 36 19.77 5.40 -20.58
N GLY A 37 19.98 5.96 -19.39
CA GLY A 37 20.53 5.27 -18.23
C GLY A 37 19.50 4.52 -17.40
N PHE A 38 18.20 4.70 -17.66
CA PHE A 38 17.14 4.03 -16.93
C PHE A 38 17.24 2.51 -17.11
N ASP A 39 17.13 1.77 -16.00
CA ASP A 39 17.06 0.31 -16.02
C ASP A 39 15.59 -0.13 -15.95
N PRO A 40 14.94 -0.45 -17.09
CA PRO A 40 13.55 -0.89 -17.09
C PRO A 40 13.36 -2.29 -16.50
N HIS A 41 14.43 -3.05 -16.33
CA HIS A 41 14.39 -4.41 -15.78
C HIS A 41 15.37 -4.53 -14.61
N PRO A 42 15.05 -3.89 -13.46
CA PRO A 42 15.86 -4.02 -12.25
C PRO A 42 16.07 -5.49 -11.91
N ARG A 43 17.29 -5.85 -11.49
CA ARG A 43 17.65 -7.19 -11.02
C ARG A 43 18.06 -7.12 -9.55
N PRO A 44 17.10 -7.11 -8.61
CA PRO A 44 17.42 -6.94 -7.20
C PRO A 44 18.23 -8.09 -6.62
N ALA A 45 18.15 -9.29 -7.22
CA ALA A 45 18.90 -10.46 -6.78
C ALA A 45 20.40 -10.42 -7.12
N ASP A 46 20.88 -9.44 -7.89
CA ASP A 46 22.29 -9.31 -8.27
C ASP A 46 22.95 -8.10 -7.59
N PRO A 47 23.72 -8.31 -6.49
CA PRO A 47 24.41 -7.25 -5.78
C PRO A 47 25.45 -6.50 -6.64
N ARG A 48 25.96 -7.14 -7.70
CA ARG A 48 27.01 -6.56 -8.55
C ARG A 48 26.46 -5.48 -9.48
N ARG A 49 25.16 -5.51 -9.78
CA ARG A 49 24.51 -4.50 -10.62
C ARG A 49 24.15 -3.26 -9.82
N SER A 50 23.61 -3.44 -8.62
CA SER A 50 23.27 -2.34 -7.71
C SER A 50 23.01 -2.84 -6.28
N ALA A 51 24.00 -2.72 -5.40
CA ALA A 51 23.88 -3.15 -4.00
C ALA A 51 22.71 -2.49 -3.25
N LEU A 52 22.45 -1.20 -3.51
CA LEU A 52 21.33 -0.46 -2.90
C LEU A 52 19.97 -1.08 -3.24
N LEU A 53 19.76 -1.48 -4.50
CA LEU A 53 18.52 -2.11 -4.94
C LEU A 53 18.34 -3.49 -4.30
N THR A 54 19.43 -4.25 -4.15
CA THR A 54 19.40 -5.55 -3.50
C THR A 54 19.01 -5.44 -2.04
N TRP A 55 19.63 -4.53 -1.29
CA TRP A 55 19.30 -4.30 0.12
C TRP A 55 17.88 -3.79 0.31
N THR A 56 17.45 -2.81 -0.48
CA THR A 56 16.07 -2.30 -0.41
C THR A 56 15.04 -3.37 -0.74
N HIS A 57 15.30 -4.24 -1.72
CA HIS A 57 14.43 -5.37 -2.04
C HIS A 57 14.30 -6.35 -0.86
N TYR A 58 15.40 -6.83 -0.29
CA TYR A 58 15.34 -7.77 0.83
C TYR A 58 14.72 -7.13 2.08
N PHE A 59 15.02 -5.87 2.36
CA PHE A 59 14.39 -5.12 3.44
C PHE A 59 12.87 -5.03 3.25
N MET A 60 12.40 -4.66 2.05
CA MET A 60 10.96 -4.56 1.78
C MET A 60 10.27 -5.93 1.84
N VAL A 61 10.91 -7.00 1.36
CA VAL A 61 10.38 -8.36 1.48
C VAL A 61 10.28 -8.78 2.95
N ALA A 62 11.32 -8.51 3.75
CA ALA A 62 11.32 -8.83 5.17
C ALA A 62 10.28 -8.03 5.95
N LEU A 63 10.15 -6.73 5.69
CA LEU A 63 9.12 -5.86 6.27
C LEU A 63 7.73 -6.38 5.93
N LEU A 64 7.48 -6.68 4.66
CA LEU A 64 6.19 -7.16 4.18
C LEU A 64 5.82 -8.51 4.83
N ALA A 65 6.75 -9.47 4.80
CA ALA A 65 6.56 -10.78 5.41
C ALA A 65 6.36 -10.69 6.93
N GLY A 66 7.12 -9.82 7.61
CA GLY A 66 7.01 -9.60 9.05
C GLY A 66 5.67 -8.99 9.44
N VAL A 67 5.26 -7.90 8.77
CA VAL A 67 4.01 -7.19 9.08
C VAL A 67 2.79 -8.06 8.76
N PHE A 68 2.70 -8.60 7.55
CA PHE A 68 1.54 -9.44 7.19
C PHE A 68 1.54 -10.78 7.94
N GLY A 69 2.72 -11.37 8.19
CA GLY A 69 2.84 -12.61 8.95
C GLY A 69 2.42 -12.43 10.40
N PHE A 70 3.05 -11.51 11.13
CA PHE A 70 2.79 -11.31 12.56
C PHE A 70 1.40 -10.73 12.82
N PHE A 71 1.07 -9.58 12.23
CA PHE A 71 -0.20 -8.92 12.49
C PHE A 71 -1.37 -9.69 11.86
N GLY A 72 -1.19 -10.26 10.66
CA GLY A 72 -2.20 -11.10 10.04
C GLY A 72 -2.52 -12.33 10.88
N LEU A 73 -1.49 -13.06 11.35
CA LEU A 73 -1.70 -14.21 12.24
C LEU A 73 -2.34 -13.79 13.56
N HIS A 74 -1.85 -12.72 14.19
CA HIS A 74 -2.42 -12.19 15.42
C HIS A 74 -3.91 -11.86 15.26
N THR A 75 -4.28 -11.12 14.20
CA THR A 75 -5.68 -10.77 13.92
C THR A 75 -6.52 -11.99 13.60
N LEU A 76 -6.00 -12.97 12.85
CA LEU A 76 -6.72 -14.21 12.54
C LEU A 76 -6.97 -15.07 13.79
N LEU A 77 -5.96 -15.25 14.65
CA LEU A 77 -6.10 -15.97 15.92
C LEU A 77 -7.05 -15.24 16.86
N TRP A 78 -6.98 -13.91 16.91
CA TRP A 78 -7.92 -13.10 17.68
C TRP A 78 -9.34 -13.23 17.15
N LEU A 79 -9.53 -13.19 15.82
CA LEU A 79 -10.84 -13.36 15.18
C LEU A 79 -11.40 -14.76 15.44
N GLN A 80 -10.57 -15.80 15.31
CA GLN A 80 -10.94 -17.18 15.63
C GLN A 80 -11.39 -17.30 17.08
N ARG A 81 -10.59 -16.78 18.03
CA ARG A 81 -10.92 -16.82 19.47
C ARG A 81 -12.21 -16.08 19.76
N SER A 82 -12.39 -14.87 19.21
CA SER A 82 -13.61 -14.08 19.35
C SER A 82 -14.82 -14.79 18.74
N PHE A 83 -14.67 -15.43 17.59
CA PHE A 83 -15.75 -16.18 16.94
C PHE A 83 -16.16 -17.42 17.76
N VAL A 84 -15.18 -18.23 18.19
CA VAL A 84 -15.41 -19.42 19.02
C VAL A 84 -15.98 -19.03 20.39
N GLY A 85 -15.43 -18.02 21.06
CA GLY A 85 -15.93 -17.53 22.34
C GLY A 85 -17.36 -16.99 22.22
N ARG A 86 -17.74 -16.43 21.07
CA ARG A 86 -19.12 -16.02 20.79
C ARG A 86 -20.06 -17.21 20.66
N LEU A 87 -19.65 -18.23 19.90
CA LEU A 87 -20.44 -19.44 19.71
C LEU A 87 -20.60 -20.25 21.00
N ARG A 88 -19.58 -20.25 21.87
CA ARG A 88 -19.61 -20.93 23.17
C ARG A 88 -20.29 -20.12 24.28
N GLY A 89 -20.71 -18.88 24.00
CA GLY A 89 -21.29 -18.00 25.02
C GLY A 89 -20.30 -17.56 26.11
N GLU A 90 -19.00 -17.73 25.91
CA GLU A 90 -17.93 -17.34 26.85
C GLU A 90 -17.69 -15.83 26.85
N LEU A 91 -18.06 -15.15 25.76
CA LEU A 91 -17.96 -13.70 25.68
C LEU A 91 -19.06 -13.08 26.53
N PRO A 92 -18.71 -12.24 27.53
CA PRO A 92 -19.71 -11.52 28.28
C PRO A 92 -20.58 -10.71 27.32
N ALA A 93 -21.89 -10.63 27.61
CA ALA A 93 -22.74 -9.69 26.90
C ALA A 93 -22.05 -8.31 26.90
N LEU A 94 -22.18 -7.55 25.81
CA LEU A 94 -21.64 -6.19 25.66
C LEU A 94 -22.22 -5.18 26.68
N ARG A 95 -22.74 -5.66 27.81
CA ARG A 95 -22.90 -4.95 29.09
C ARG A 95 -21.50 -4.65 29.66
N HIS A 96 -20.74 -3.85 28.92
CA HIS A 96 -19.41 -3.41 29.26
C HIS A 96 -19.49 -2.22 30.22
N PHE A 97 -18.71 -2.30 31.30
CA PHE A 97 -18.29 -1.25 32.24
C PHE A 97 -19.39 -0.27 32.67
N GLY A 98 -19.90 -0.39 33.90
CA GLY A 98 -20.98 0.43 34.48
C GLY A 98 -20.65 1.91 34.72
N GLY A 99 -19.88 2.55 33.83
CA GLY A 99 -19.57 3.97 33.82
C GLY A 99 -20.21 4.71 32.63
N PRO A 100 -20.18 6.06 32.63
CA PRO A 100 -20.65 6.87 31.52
C PRO A 100 -19.78 6.61 30.27
N HIS A 101 -20.44 6.35 29.13
CA HIS A 101 -19.77 6.11 27.84
C HIS A 101 -20.10 7.22 26.84
N ILE A 102 -19.11 7.56 26.01
CA ILE A 102 -19.27 8.51 24.91
C ILE A 102 -19.27 7.77 23.57
N VAL A 103 -20.24 8.07 22.71
CA VAL A 103 -20.26 7.56 21.34
C VAL A 103 -19.32 8.40 20.49
N ARG A 104 -18.07 7.95 20.33
CA ARG A 104 -17.05 8.67 19.57
C ARG A 104 -17.24 8.63 18.06
N PHE A 105 -17.71 7.50 17.51
CA PHE A 105 -17.90 7.30 16.07
C PHE A 105 -19.37 6.99 15.75
N THR A 106 -19.90 7.70 14.76
CA THR A 106 -21.28 7.45 14.29
C THR A 106 -21.37 6.12 13.55
N ALA A 107 -22.58 5.63 13.28
CA ALA A 107 -22.77 4.44 12.46
C ALA A 107 -22.25 4.64 11.03
N VAL A 108 -22.38 5.86 10.49
CA VAL A 108 -21.88 6.22 9.16
C VAL A 108 -20.36 6.17 9.12
N ASP A 109 -19.68 6.75 10.11
CA ASP A 109 -18.21 6.74 10.18
C ASP A 109 -17.67 5.30 10.20
N ARG A 110 -18.29 4.43 10.99
CA ARG A 110 -17.93 3.00 11.09
C ARG A 110 -18.13 2.26 9.77
N LEU A 111 -19.27 2.49 9.11
CA LEU A 111 -19.54 1.88 7.81
C LEU A 111 -18.56 2.36 6.75
N THR A 112 -18.29 3.66 6.68
CA THR A 112 -17.32 4.20 5.72
C THR A 112 -15.92 3.68 5.98
N HIS A 113 -15.52 3.54 7.24
CA HIS A 113 -14.22 2.98 7.58
C HIS A 113 -14.12 1.51 7.17
N LEU A 114 -15.18 0.73 7.38
CA LEU A 114 -15.25 -0.66 6.92
C LEU A 114 -15.09 -0.77 5.41
N ILE A 115 -15.78 0.08 4.63
CA ILE A 115 -15.66 0.10 3.17
C ILE A 115 -14.22 0.38 2.75
N VAL A 116 -13.57 1.37 3.37
CA VAL A 116 -12.18 1.74 3.07
C VAL A 116 -11.21 0.63 3.44
N ILE A 117 -11.41 -0.05 4.57
CA ILE A 117 -10.59 -1.19 4.97
C ILE A 117 -10.69 -2.29 3.91
N LEU A 118 -11.91 -2.67 3.51
CA LEU A 118 -12.12 -3.72 2.52
C LEU A 118 -11.55 -3.35 1.15
N SER A 119 -11.78 -2.12 0.68
CA SER A 119 -11.27 -1.68 -0.62
C SER A 119 -9.75 -1.60 -0.64
N PHE A 120 -9.13 -1.08 0.42
CA PHE A 120 -7.68 -0.98 0.55
C PHE A 120 -7.02 -2.36 0.68
N MET A 121 -7.61 -3.29 1.45
CA MET A 121 -7.10 -4.67 1.55
C MET A 121 -7.15 -5.38 0.19
N LEU A 122 -8.24 -5.23 -0.57
CA LEU A 122 -8.34 -5.77 -1.93
C LEU A 122 -7.32 -5.11 -2.88
N LEU A 123 -7.13 -3.80 -2.77
CA LEU A 123 -6.15 -3.05 -3.58
C LEU A 123 -4.72 -3.57 -3.31
N ALA A 124 -4.36 -3.74 -2.04
CA ALA A 124 -3.08 -4.28 -1.63
C ALA A 124 -2.88 -5.73 -2.13
N LEU A 125 -3.88 -6.59 -1.98
CA LEU A 125 -3.83 -7.99 -2.41
C LEU A 125 -3.65 -8.11 -3.93
N THR A 126 -4.51 -7.44 -4.69
CA THR A 126 -4.48 -7.47 -6.17
C THR A 126 -3.24 -6.78 -6.73
N GLY A 127 -2.82 -5.65 -6.14
CA GLY A 127 -1.63 -4.91 -6.57
C GLY A 127 -0.35 -5.71 -6.34
N LEU A 128 -0.20 -6.33 -5.17
CA LEU A 128 0.97 -7.14 -4.85
C LEU A 128 1.04 -8.39 -5.74
N ALA A 129 -0.10 -9.05 -6.00
CA ALA A 129 -0.15 -10.19 -6.91
C ALA A 129 0.24 -9.81 -8.34
N LEU A 130 -0.24 -8.68 -8.86
CA LEU A 130 0.14 -8.16 -10.19
C LEU A 130 1.61 -7.76 -10.28
N MET A 131 2.19 -7.23 -9.19
CA MET A 131 3.59 -6.81 -9.15
C MET A 131 4.58 -7.98 -9.11
N HIS A 132 4.17 -9.14 -8.58
CA HIS A 132 5.02 -10.33 -8.42
C HIS A 132 4.53 -11.57 -9.20
N PRO A 133 4.33 -11.49 -10.53
CA PRO A 133 3.71 -12.57 -11.32
C PRO A 133 4.54 -13.86 -11.36
N ALA A 134 5.86 -13.77 -11.15
CA ALA A 134 6.76 -14.92 -11.08
C ALA A 134 6.58 -15.75 -9.81
N SER A 135 5.94 -15.22 -8.76
CA SER A 135 5.73 -15.92 -7.50
C SER A 135 4.53 -16.89 -7.57
N GLY A 136 4.64 -18.06 -6.90
CA GLY A 136 3.59 -19.08 -6.92
C GLY A 136 2.28 -18.61 -6.27
N TRP A 137 2.37 -17.86 -5.16
CA TRP A 137 1.20 -17.34 -4.44
C TRP A 137 0.46 -16.28 -5.28
N ALA A 138 1.16 -15.43 -6.02
CA ALA A 138 0.54 -14.44 -6.89
C ALA A 138 -0.24 -15.10 -8.04
N ARG A 139 0.31 -16.18 -8.62
CA ARG A 139 -0.40 -16.99 -9.63
C ARG A 139 -1.66 -17.63 -9.07
N ALA A 140 -1.62 -18.14 -7.83
CA ALA A 140 -2.78 -18.71 -7.16
C ALA A 140 -3.89 -17.67 -6.98
N ILE A 141 -3.56 -16.46 -6.50
CA ILE A 141 -4.51 -15.36 -6.35
C ILE A 141 -5.05 -14.93 -7.71
N THR A 142 -4.19 -14.72 -8.69
CA THR A 142 -4.60 -14.33 -10.05
C THR A 142 -5.56 -15.35 -10.66
N GLY A 143 -5.29 -16.65 -10.47
CA GLY A 143 -6.15 -17.74 -10.90
C GLY A 143 -7.50 -17.75 -10.17
N PHE A 144 -7.52 -17.50 -8.85
CA PHE A 144 -8.75 -17.38 -8.07
C PHE A 144 -9.66 -16.26 -8.57
N PHE A 145 -9.09 -15.12 -8.98
CA PHE A 145 -9.84 -14.00 -9.56
C PHE A 145 -10.22 -14.22 -11.05
N GLY A 146 -9.88 -15.36 -11.65
CA GLY A 146 -10.23 -15.66 -13.05
C GLY A 146 -9.27 -15.06 -14.08
N GLY A 147 -8.07 -14.65 -13.67
CA GLY A 147 -7.00 -14.17 -14.55
C GLY A 147 -6.62 -12.71 -14.34
N VAL A 148 -5.58 -12.29 -15.08
CA VAL A 148 -4.97 -10.95 -14.95
C VAL A 148 -5.98 -9.85 -15.30
N HIS A 149 -6.80 -10.05 -16.34
CA HIS A 149 -7.77 -9.05 -16.79
C HIS A 149 -8.79 -8.69 -15.70
N THR A 150 -9.43 -9.71 -15.11
CA THR A 150 -10.39 -9.53 -14.01
C THR A 150 -9.72 -8.90 -12.80
N MET A 151 -8.52 -9.33 -12.45
CA MET A 151 -7.79 -8.78 -11.30
C MET A 151 -7.45 -7.30 -11.48
N VAL A 152 -7.11 -6.86 -12.69
CA VAL A 152 -6.92 -5.43 -13.01
C VAL A 152 -8.22 -4.64 -12.84
N ILE A 153 -9.35 -5.16 -13.33
CA ILE A 153 -10.66 -4.50 -13.16
C ILE A 153 -10.97 -4.35 -11.67
N VAL A 154 -10.82 -5.42 -10.89
CA VAL A 154 -11.04 -5.40 -9.44
C VAL A 154 -10.12 -4.36 -8.78
N HIS A 155 -8.84 -4.32 -9.15
CA HIS A 155 -7.89 -3.35 -8.61
C HIS A 155 -8.32 -1.91 -8.89
N VAL A 156 -8.65 -1.59 -10.15
CA VAL A 156 -9.04 -0.23 -10.57
C VAL A 156 -10.34 0.22 -9.91
N VAL A 157 -11.34 -0.67 -9.82
CA VAL A 157 -12.61 -0.36 -9.13
C VAL A 157 -12.37 -0.05 -7.65
N ASN A 158 -11.57 -0.88 -6.96
CA ASN A 158 -11.23 -0.64 -5.55
C ASN A 158 -10.38 0.62 -5.35
N GLY A 159 -9.53 0.95 -6.32
CA GLY A 159 -8.79 2.22 -6.37
C GLY A 159 -9.75 3.40 -6.47
N GLY A 160 -10.73 3.33 -7.37
CA GLY A 160 -11.78 4.33 -7.53
C GLY A 160 -12.59 4.55 -6.25
N ILE A 161 -12.99 3.48 -5.56
CA ILE A 161 -13.70 3.55 -4.27
C ILE A 161 -12.83 4.25 -3.21
N THR A 162 -11.58 3.84 -3.08
CA THR A 162 -10.65 4.36 -2.06
C THR A 162 -10.37 5.85 -2.28
N PHE A 163 -10.07 6.25 -3.52
CA PHE A 163 -9.89 7.66 -3.87
C PHE A 163 -11.18 8.46 -3.74
N GLY A 164 -12.33 7.90 -4.14
CA GLY A 164 -13.64 8.52 -3.99
C GLY A 164 -13.93 8.88 -2.52
N TYR A 165 -13.67 7.94 -1.59
CA TYR A 165 -13.76 8.22 -0.16
C TYR A 165 -12.75 9.28 0.30
N PHE A 166 -11.49 9.18 -0.12
CA PHE A 166 -10.47 10.15 0.25
C PHE A 166 -10.87 11.59 -0.12
N PHE A 167 -11.36 11.80 -1.35
CA PHE A 167 -11.84 13.10 -1.78
C PHE A 167 -13.11 13.52 -1.05
N PHE A 168 -14.08 12.62 -0.88
CA PHE A 168 -15.28 12.90 -0.08
C PHE A 168 -14.92 13.36 1.34
N HIS A 169 -13.99 12.67 2.00
CA HIS A 169 -13.56 12.99 3.35
C HIS A 169 -12.85 14.35 3.42
N LEU A 170 -11.96 14.64 2.46
CA LEU A 170 -11.32 15.96 2.35
C LEU A 170 -12.35 17.08 2.15
N CYS A 171 -13.31 16.89 1.25
CA CYS A 171 -14.39 17.86 1.01
C CYS A 171 -15.26 18.04 2.25
N TYR A 172 -15.59 16.96 2.97
CA TYR A 172 -16.37 17.01 4.20
C TYR A 172 -15.63 17.78 5.31
N LEU A 173 -14.34 17.52 5.51
CA LEU A 173 -13.51 18.27 6.46
C LEU A 173 -13.40 19.74 6.05
N GLY A 174 -13.17 20.03 4.76
CA GLY A 174 -13.13 21.38 4.22
C GLY A 174 -14.45 22.12 4.42
N TYR A 175 -15.59 21.48 4.16
CA TYR A 175 -16.92 22.04 4.41
C TYR A 175 -17.10 22.39 5.89
N ARG A 176 -16.75 21.50 6.81
CA ARG A 176 -16.94 21.79 8.25
C ARG A 176 -15.98 22.86 8.76
N ALA A 177 -14.75 22.90 8.25
CA ALA A 177 -13.76 23.91 8.61
C ALA A 177 -14.14 25.30 8.07
N LEU A 178 -14.52 25.39 6.79
CA LEU A 178 -14.75 26.66 6.10
C LEU A 178 -16.18 27.19 6.27
N VAL A 179 -17.19 26.32 6.14
CA VAL A 179 -18.61 26.72 6.17
C VAL A 179 -19.15 26.68 7.60
N LYS A 180 -19.00 25.55 8.30
CA LYS A 180 -19.47 25.42 9.69
C LYS A 180 -18.57 26.13 10.70
N LYS A 181 -17.42 26.68 10.26
CA LYS A 181 -16.41 27.35 11.09
C LYS A 181 -16.03 26.53 12.34
N GLN A 182 -16.13 25.21 12.26
CA GLN A 182 -15.76 24.34 13.38
C GLN A 182 -14.24 24.37 13.51
N ARG A 183 -13.77 24.95 14.62
CA ARG A 183 -12.35 25.02 14.94
C ARG A 183 -11.90 23.69 15.54
N TYR A 184 -11.43 22.79 14.69
CA TYR A 184 -10.74 21.58 15.15
C TYR A 184 -9.38 21.97 15.70
N ARG A 185 -9.16 21.77 17.00
CA ARG A 185 -7.82 21.80 17.56
C ARG A 185 -7.15 20.48 17.21
N LEU A 186 -6.24 20.49 16.23
CA LEU A 186 -5.48 19.30 15.79
C LEU A 186 -4.68 18.63 16.92
N LEU A 187 -4.39 19.36 18.00
CA LEU A 187 -3.71 18.86 19.20
C LEU A 187 -4.56 19.07 20.47
N GLY A 188 -5.87 19.21 20.31
CA GLY A 188 -6.80 19.33 21.43
C GLY A 188 -7.19 17.98 22.02
N VAL A 189 -7.85 18.00 23.17
CA VAL A 189 -8.41 16.81 23.83
C VAL A 189 -9.42 16.05 22.96
N ASP A 190 -10.07 16.75 22.03
CA ASP A 190 -11.01 16.16 21.07
C ASP A 190 -10.33 15.66 19.78
N SER A 191 -8.99 15.71 19.71
CA SER A 191 -8.25 15.32 18.51
C SER A 191 -8.18 13.80 18.33
N LEU A 192 -8.12 13.38 17.07
CA LEU A 192 -7.78 12.01 16.66
C LEU A 192 -6.27 11.84 16.42
N VAL A 193 -5.50 12.94 16.48
CA VAL A 193 -4.05 12.94 16.28
C VAL A 193 -3.37 12.66 17.62
N PRO A 194 -2.37 11.75 17.68
CA PRO A 194 -1.58 11.54 18.89
C PRO A 194 -0.98 12.84 19.41
N THR A 195 -1.12 13.09 20.70
CA THR A 195 -0.58 14.24 21.43
C THR A 195 0.50 13.81 22.42
N TRP A 196 1.23 14.79 22.96
CA TRP A 196 2.22 14.52 24.03
C TRP A 196 1.59 13.98 25.32
N THR A 197 0.29 14.19 25.52
CA THR A 197 -0.45 13.64 26.66
C THR A 197 -0.53 12.12 26.56
N ASP A 198 -0.78 11.57 25.37
CA ASP A 198 -0.87 10.11 25.16
C ASP A 198 0.43 9.39 25.54
N ILE A 199 1.60 10.00 25.28
CA ILE A 199 2.91 9.45 25.67
C ILE A 199 3.09 9.48 27.20
N LYS A 200 2.67 10.57 27.85
CA LYS A 200 2.76 10.69 29.31
C LYS A 200 1.85 9.67 29.99
N ASP A 201 0.64 9.48 29.47
CA ASP A 201 -0.35 8.54 30.01
C ASP A 201 0.15 7.09 29.90
N VAL A 202 0.83 6.73 28.80
CA VAL A 202 1.47 5.41 28.66
C VAL A 202 2.58 5.18 29.68
N TRP A 203 3.32 6.23 30.07
CA TRP A 203 4.39 6.11 31.09
C TRP A 203 3.85 6.10 32.52
N GLN A 204 2.67 6.66 32.74
CA GLN A 204 2.02 6.74 34.05
C GLN A 204 1.15 5.50 34.38
N ASN A 205 0.96 4.60 33.43
CA ASN A 205 0.11 3.41 33.53
C ASN A 205 0.93 2.12 33.52
#